data_AF-A0A291GCJ4-F1
#
_entry.id   AF-A0A291GCJ4-F1
#
_cell.length_a   1.000
_cell.length_b   1.000
_cell.length_c   1.000
_cell.angle_alpha   90.00
_cell.angle_beta   90.00
_cell.angle_gamma   90.00
#
_symmetry.space_group_name_H-M   'P 1'
#
loop_
_entity.id
_entity.type
_entity.pdbx_description
1 polymer ?
#
loop_
_entity_poly.entity_id
_entity_poly.type
_entity_poly.pdbx_seq_one_letter_code
_entity_poly.pdbx_strand_id
1 'polypeptide(L)'
;MGPIENAAGDILSLLKKIDARFFVSRVEKRYLLATKVYDVFFDSGENPAASWSAYNIRPLKMILCFKVVTLITEQIARDFWDMLMARNEKTARQTIPVICEALLAQVPTLADARSREVVTETLIWSRDHPEALDIFIEGRQAKNGHMPNMVAFANLLDGLEGFSKRWRRPLRKIVHDRQSQFEGSLAEWHKMFSNASDEPIHRPGETIVFQKVAGSTFEVSAVGRQRRNSDR
;
A
#
# COMPACT_ATOMS: atom_id res chain seq x y z
N MET A 1 18.13 34.66 8.27
CA MET A 1 18.33 33.19 8.21
C MET A 1 17.68 32.60 9.44
N GLY A 2 16.86 31.56 9.27
CA GLY A 2 16.18 30.93 10.39
C GLY A 2 17.14 30.16 11.31
N PRO A 3 16.67 29.74 12.48
CA PRO A 3 17.47 28.98 13.44
C PRO A 3 17.98 27.63 12.90
N ILE A 4 17.28 27.04 11.92
CA ILE A 4 17.61 25.73 11.34
C ILE A 4 18.83 25.84 10.43
N GLU A 5 18.90 26.92 9.64
CA GLU A 5 19.99 27.16 8.69
C GLU A 5 21.33 27.35 9.39
N ASN A 6 21.33 27.91 10.60
CA ASN A 6 22.53 28.06 11.42
C ASN A 6 23.06 26.72 11.97
N ALA A 7 22.17 25.76 12.26
CA ALA A 7 22.55 24.43 12.78
C ALA A 7 22.75 23.38 11.67
N ALA A 8 22.35 23.66 10.44
CA ALA A 8 22.34 22.70 9.34
C ALA A 8 23.74 22.13 9.02
N GLY A 9 24.78 22.98 9.08
CA GLY A 9 26.17 22.56 8.83
C GLY A 9 26.67 21.55 9.87
N ASP A 10 26.38 21.79 11.13
CA ASP A 10 26.76 20.91 12.24
C ASP A 10 26.00 19.59 12.20
N ILE A 11 24.68 19.65 11.94
CA ILE A 11 23.83 18.45 11.77
C ILE A 11 24.35 17.61 10.60
N LEU A 12 24.62 18.23 9.44
CA LEU A 12 25.13 17.52 8.27
C LEU A 12 26.49 16.86 8.55
N SER A 13 27.38 17.55 9.25
CA SER A 13 28.69 17.03 9.62
C SER A 13 28.58 15.82 10.56
N LEU A 14 27.68 15.90 11.55
CA LEU A 14 27.38 14.79 12.44
C LEU A 14 26.80 13.59 11.68
N LEU A 15 25.79 13.81 10.84
CA LEU A 15 25.15 12.76 10.04
C LEU A 15 26.15 12.04 9.12
N LYS A 16 27.08 12.77 8.50
CA LYS A 16 28.17 12.18 7.71
C LYS A 16 29.12 11.36 8.59
N LYS A 17 29.50 11.88 9.77
CA LYS A 17 30.44 11.21 10.68
C LYS A 17 29.90 9.88 11.20
N ILE A 18 28.59 9.79 11.45
CA ILE A 18 27.94 8.57 11.95
C ILE A 18 27.45 7.63 10.84
N ASP A 19 27.71 7.98 9.57
CA ASP A 19 27.18 7.30 8.38
C ASP A 19 25.65 7.13 8.38
N ALA A 20 24.92 8.18 8.75
CA ALA A 20 23.46 8.16 8.79
C ALA A 20 22.89 7.89 7.38
N ARG A 21 22.05 6.86 7.27
CA ARG A 21 21.33 6.55 6.03
C ARG A 21 19.85 6.83 6.17
N PHE A 22 19.29 7.31 5.08
CA PHE A 22 17.89 7.64 4.97
C PHE A 22 17.27 6.76 3.89
N PHE A 23 16.08 6.26 4.19
CA PHE A 23 15.20 5.66 3.20
C PHE A 23 13.93 6.48 3.17
N VAL A 24 13.53 6.89 1.97
CA VAL A 24 12.35 7.71 1.75
C VAL A 24 11.36 6.91 0.92
N SER A 25 10.16 6.74 1.46
CA SER A 25 9.01 6.17 0.76
C SER A 25 8.01 7.28 0.50
N ARG A 26 7.55 7.40 -0.76
CA ARG A 26 6.51 8.34 -1.15
C ARG A 26 5.35 7.56 -1.76
N VAL A 27 4.15 7.77 -1.24
CA VAL A 27 2.92 7.21 -1.79
C VAL A 27 2.15 8.35 -2.46
N GLU A 28 1.91 8.20 -3.76
CA GLU A 28 1.06 9.11 -4.53
C GLU A 28 -0.39 8.59 -4.44
N LYS A 29 -1.32 9.45 -4.02
CA LYS A 29 -2.70 9.03 -3.69
C LYS A 29 -3.48 8.55 -4.92
N ARG A 30 -3.29 9.19 -6.07
CA ARG A 30 -3.92 8.81 -7.34
C ARG A 30 -3.43 7.44 -7.80
N TYR A 31 -2.13 7.18 -7.66
CA TYR A 31 -1.59 5.86 -7.99
C TYR A 31 -2.03 4.77 -7.02
N LEU A 32 -2.11 5.09 -5.72
CA LEU A 32 -2.66 4.16 -4.74
C LEU A 32 -4.12 3.81 -5.04
N LEU A 33 -4.95 4.81 -5.34
CA LEU A 33 -6.33 4.60 -5.73
C LEU A 33 -6.42 3.70 -6.97
N ALA A 34 -5.62 4.00 -7.99
CA ALA A 34 -5.64 3.25 -9.23
C ALA A 34 -5.22 1.79 -9.04
N THR A 35 -4.18 1.52 -8.25
CA THR A 35 -3.79 0.14 -7.94
C THR A 35 -4.87 -0.56 -7.14
N LYS A 36 -5.61 0.13 -6.27
CA LYS A 36 -6.76 -0.44 -5.56
C LYS A 36 -7.95 -0.75 -6.47
N VAL A 37 -8.29 0.14 -7.39
CA VAL A 37 -9.31 -0.13 -8.42
C VAL A 37 -8.93 -1.38 -9.21
N TYR A 38 -7.67 -1.47 -9.62
CA TYR A 38 -7.17 -2.62 -10.35
C TYR A 38 -7.22 -3.90 -9.50
N ASP A 39 -6.70 -3.86 -8.27
CA ASP A 39 -6.71 -5.01 -7.37
C ASP A 39 -8.14 -5.51 -7.08
N VAL A 40 -9.12 -4.61 -6.96
CA VAL A 40 -10.51 -5.00 -6.67
C VAL A 40 -11.21 -5.66 -7.86
N PHE A 41 -11.06 -5.12 -9.07
CA PHE A 41 -11.83 -5.62 -10.23
C PHE A 41 -11.08 -6.65 -11.07
N PHE A 42 -9.74 -6.63 -11.05
CA PHE A 42 -8.89 -7.42 -11.95
C PHE A 42 -8.14 -8.55 -11.23
N ASP A 43 -8.45 -8.85 -9.96
CA ASP A 43 -7.88 -10.02 -9.29
C ASP A 43 -8.42 -11.30 -9.93
N SER A 44 -7.54 -12.05 -10.61
CA SER A 44 -7.91 -13.31 -11.27
C SER A 44 -8.31 -14.44 -10.31
N GLY A 45 -8.04 -14.29 -9.01
CA GLY A 45 -8.50 -15.22 -7.97
C GLY A 45 -9.97 -15.02 -7.61
N GLU A 46 -10.49 -13.80 -7.77
CA GLU A 46 -11.89 -13.44 -7.48
C GLU A 46 -12.72 -13.30 -8.76
N ASN A 47 -12.13 -12.72 -9.80
CA ASN A 47 -12.74 -12.47 -11.10
C ASN A 47 -12.20 -13.45 -12.16
N PRO A 48 -12.96 -14.49 -12.56
CA PRO A 48 -12.55 -15.45 -13.57
C PRO A 48 -12.45 -14.85 -14.99
N ALA A 49 -13.07 -13.70 -15.25
CA ALA A 49 -12.91 -12.98 -16.51
C ALA A 49 -11.61 -12.16 -16.56
N ALA A 50 -10.97 -11.90 -15.41
CA ALA A 50 -9.69 -11.20 -15.38
C ALA A 50 -8.55 -12.11 -15.88
N SER A 51 -7.68 -11.57 -16.73
CA SER A 51 -6.52 -12.31 -17.23
C SER A 51 -5.55 -12.65 -16.11
N TRP A 52 -5.34 -13.95 -15.86
CA TRP A 52 -4.38 -14.43 -14.86
C TRP A 52 -2.98 -13.84 -15.04
N SER A 53 -2.49 -13.79 -16.28
CA SER A 53 -1.18 -13.21 -16.58
C SER A 53 -1.14 -11.70 -16.36
N ALA A 54 -2.22 -10.99 -16.69
CA ALA A 54 -2.30 -9.55 -16.47
C ALA A 54 -2.47 -9.20 -14.99
N TYR A 55 -2.81 -10.14 -14.11
CA TYR A 55 -2.83 -9.90 -12.68
C TYR A 55 -1.57 -10.41 -11.96
N ASN A 56 -1.12 -11.63 -12.23
CA ASN A 56 -0.08 -12.29 -11.46
C ASN A 56 1.35 -12.03 -11.96
N ILE A 57 1.53 -11.58 -13.20
CA ILE A 57 2.84 -11.26 -13.76
C ILE A 57 3.06 -9.75 -13.68
N ARG A 58 3.91 -9.30 -12.75
CA ARG A 58 4.05 -7.87 -12.38
C ARG A 58 4.26 -6.90 -13.56
N PRO A 59 5.14 -7.15 -14.54
CA PRO A 59 5.26 -6.27 -15.70
C PRO A 59 3.95 -6.12 -16.49
N LEU A 60 3.23 -7.23 -16.71
CA LEU A 60 1.95 -7.22 -17.44
C LEU A 60 0.86 -6.53 -16.62
N LYS A 61 0.82 -6.77 -15.31
CA LYS A 61 -0.03 -6.05 -14.35
C LYS A 61 0.17 -4.55 -14.44
N MET A 62 1.41 -4.09 -14.42
CA MET A 62 1.69 -2.66 -14.49
C MET A 62 1.24 -2.06 -15.82
N ILE A 63 1.48 -2.74 -16.95
CA ILE A 63 1.05 -2.26 -18.26
C ILE A 63 -0.48 -2.10 -18.31
N LEU A 64 -1.25 -3.12 -17.89
CA LEU A 64 -2.70 -3.03 -17.93
C LEU A 64 -3.25 -2.06 -16.88
N CYS A 65 -2.69 -2.04 -15.67
CA CYS A 65 -3.05 -1.08 -14.63
C CYS A 65 -2.87 0.36 -15.11
N PHE A 66 -1.75 0.69 -15.78
CA PHE A 66 -1.53 2.03 -16.34
C PHE A 66 -2.58 2.42 -17.38
N LYS A 67 -3.06 1.47 -18.18
CA LYS A 67 -4.18 1.70 -19.11
C LYS A 67 -5.49 1.91 -18.36
N VAL A 68 -5.78 1.09 -17.36
CA VAL A 68 -7.01 1.24 -16.54
C VAL A 68 -7.03 2.58 -15.80
N VAL A 69 -5.86 3.09 -15.36
CA VAL A 69 -5.77 4.41 -14.71
C VAL A 69 -6.35 5.52 -15.59
N THR A 70 -6.19 5.44 -16.92
CA THR A 70 -6.70 6.49 -17.82
C THR A 70 -8.22 6.52 -17.91
N LEU A 71 -8.91 5.46 -17.44
CA LEU A 71 -10.36 5.37 -17.38
C LEU A 71 -10.94 6.05 -16.12
N ILE A 72 -10.11 6.27 -15.10
CA ILE A 72 -10.56 6.73 -13.79
C ILE A 72 -10.71 8.25 -13.82
N THR A 73 -11.96 8.71 -13.92
CA THR A 73 -12.31 10.12 -13.72
C THR A 73 -12.30 10.48 -12.23
N GLU A 74 -12.31 11.77 -11.92
CA GLU A 74 -12.39 12.22 -10.53
C GLU A 74 -13.67 11.76 -9.83
N GLN A 75 -14.78 11.60 -10.57
CA GLN A 75 -16.03 11.09 -10.01
C GLN A 75 -15.93 9.60 -9.70
N ILE A 76 -15.42 8.79 -10.64
CA ILE A 76 -15.18 7.35 -10.42
C ILE A 76 -14.26 7.14 -9.21
N ALA A 77 -13.23 7.98 -9.10
CA ALA A 77 -12.32 7.96 -7.96
C ALA A 77 -13.01 8.20 -6.62
N ARG A 78 -13.95 9.17 -6.55
CA ARG A 78 -14.75 9.45 -5.36
C ARG A 78 -15.66 8.27 -5.02
N ASP A 79 -16.42 7.80 -6.00
CA ASP A 79 -17.39 6.72 -5.80
C ASP A 79 -16.71 5.43 -5.34
N PHE A 80 -15.56 5.09 -5.92
CA PHE A 80 -14.75 3.95 -5.51
C PHE A 80 -14.18 4.11 -4.10
N TRP A 81 -13.71 5.30 -3.74
CA TRP A 81 -13.20 5.53 -2.39
C TRP A 81 -14.32 5.45 -1.34
N ASP A 82 -15.49 6.00 -1.64
CA ASP A 82 -16.68 5.91 -0.78
C ASP A 82 -17.15 4.46 -0.61
N MET A 83 -17.08 3.66 -1.69
CA MET A 83 -17.32 2.22 -1.64
C MET A 83 -16.35 1.52 -0.67
N LEU A 84 -15.04 1.75 -0.79
CA LEU A 84 -14.04 1.14 0.10
C LEU A 84 -14.23 1.56 1.57
N MET A 85 -14.71 2.78 1.81
CA MET A 85 -14.92 3.31 3.16
C MET A 85 -16.31 2.99 3.73
N ALA A 86 -17.21 2.40 2.93
CA ALA A 86 -18.59 2.12 3.28
C ALA A 86 -18.72 1.39 4.62
N ARG A 87 -19.70 1.79 5.43
CA ARG A 87 -19.87 1.25 6.81
C ARG A 87 -20.39 -0.17 6.83
N ASN A 88 -21.08 -0.60 5.79
CA ASN A 88 -21.63 -1.93 5.66
C ASN A 88 -21.35 -2.47 4.26
N GLU A 89 -21.16 -3.78 4.19
CA GLU A 89 -20.82 -4.51 2.98
C GLU A 89 -21.89 -4.38 1.89
N LYS A 90 -23.16 -4.41 2.27
CA LYS A 90 -24.29 -4.30 1.33
C LYS A 90 -24.24 -2.99 0.54
N THR A 91 -23.97 -1.87 1.20
CA THR A 91 -23.81 -0.57 0.55
C THR A 91 -22.59 -0.57 -0.36
N ALA A 92 -21.47 -1.15 0.06
CA ALA A 92 -20.28 -1.24 -0.79
C ALA A 92 -20.57 -2.03 -2.08
N ARG A 93 -21.20 -3.21 -1.94
CA ARG A 93 -21.56 -4.06 -3.08
C ARG A 93 -22.56 -3.42 -4.03
N GLN A 94 -23.52 -2.64 -3.52
CA GLN A 94 -24.48 -1.91 -4.35
C GLN A 94 -23.83 -0.83 -5.23
N THR A 95 -22.65 -0.33 -4.85
CA THR A 95 -21.91 0.67 -5.63
C THR A 95 -21.08 0.04 -6.75
N ILE A 96 -20.70 -1.24 -6.65
CA ILE A 96 -19.86 -1.93 -7.64
C ILE A 96 -20.41 -1.79 -9.07
N PRO A 97 -21.71 -2.11 -9.35
CA PRO A 97 -22.22 -2.02 -10.71
C PRO A 97 -22.14 -0.61 -11.29
N VAL A 98 -22.40 0.42 -10.46
CA VAL A 98 -22.35 1.83 -10.88
C VAL A 98 -20.93 2.22 -11.28
N ILE A 99 -19.93 1.82 -10.51
CA ILE A 99 -18.52 2.09 -10.81
C ILE A 99 -18.10 1.35 -12.09
N CYS A 100 -18.49 0.08 -12.24
CA CYS A 100 -18.17 -0.72 -13.43
C CYS A 100 -18.76 -0.09 -14.70
N GLU A 101 -20.03 0.35 -14.66
CA GLU A 101 -20.67 1.06 -15.78
C GLU A 101 -19.96 2.37 -16.12
N ALA A 102 -19.57 3.15 -15.11
CA ALA A 102 -18.84 4.39 -15.32
C ALA A 102 -17.46 4.15 -15.96
N LEU A 103 -16.75 3.07 -15.56
CA LEU A 103 -15.49 2.65 -16.17
C LEU A 103 -15.71 2.13 -17.60
N LEU A 104 -16.73 1.30 -17.83
CA LEU A 104 -17.10 0.76 -19.14
C LEU A 104 -17.37 1.89 -20.15
N ALA A 105 -18.04 2.96 -19.74
CA ALA A 105 -18.27 4.14 -20.56
C ALA A 105 -16.97 4.82 -21.03
N GLN A 106 -15.87 4.67 -20.30
CA GLN A 106 -14.56 5.22 -20.66
C GLN A 106 -13.71 4.27 -21.50
N VAL A 107 -14.02 2.96 -21.55
CA VAL A 107 -13.22 1.97 -22.30
C VAL A 107 -12.96 2.34 -23.77
N PRO A 108 -13.91 2.94 -24.52
CA PRO A 108 -13.64 3.37 -25.90
C PRO A 108 -12.45 4.34 -26.05
N THR A 109 -12.04 5.03 -24.97
CA THR A 109 -10.89 5.94 -24.99
C THR A 109 -9.53 5.21 -25.01
N LEU A 110 -9.48 3.91 -24.70
CA LEU A 110 -8.25 3.12 -24.80
C LEU A 110 -7.88 2.92 -26.27
N ALA A 111 -6.64 3.24 -26.63
CA ALA A 111 -6.16 3.06 -28.00
C ALA A 111 -6.05 1.57 -28.42
N ASP A 112 -5.63 0.70 -27.50
CA ASP A 112 -5.33 -0.70 -27.77
C ASP A 112 -6.58 -1.59 -27.78
N ALA A 113 -6.85 -2.26 -28.90
CA ALA A 113 -8.05 -3.08 -29.10
C ALA A 113 -8.13 -4.26 -28.13
N ARG A 114 -7.01 -4.94 -27.90
CA ARG A 114 -6.98 -6.08 -26.98
C ARG A 114 -7.22 -5.64 -25.54
N SER A 115 -6.69 -4.48 -25.15
CA SER A 115 -6.99 -3.91 -23.83
C SER A 115 -8.45 -3.54 -23.66
N ARG A 116 -9.12 -3.02 -24.71
CA ARG A 116 -10.57 -2.76 -24.64
C ARG A 116 -11.34 -4.03 -24.35
N GLU A 117 -11.06 -5.10 -25.10
CA GLU A 117 -11.72 -6.41 -24.91
C GLU A 117 -11.52 -6.95 -23.48
N VAL A 118 -10.27 -7.08 -23.04
CA VAL A 118 -9.94 -7.64 -21.71
C VAL A 118 -10.56 -6.80 -20.58
N VAL A 119 -10.48 -5.47 -20.68
CA VAL A 119 -11.06 -4.58 -19.68
C VAL A 119 -12.58 -4.66 -19.68
N THR A 120 -13.21 -4.68 -20.85
CA THR A 120 -14.67 -4.81 -20.97
C THR A 120 -15.16 -6.11 -20.36
N GLU A 121 -14.56 -7.25 -20.71
CA GLU A 121 -14.94 -8.56 -20.16
C GLU A 121 -14.81 -8.60 -18.64
N THR A 122 -13.68 -8.10 -18.12
CA THR A 122 -13.42 -8.05 -16.68
C THR A 122 -14.48 -7.21 -15.95
N LEU A 123 -14.77 -6.01 -16.45
CA LEU A 123 -15.72 -5.08 -15.82
C LEU A 123 -17.17 -5.53 -15.94
N ILE A 124 -17.57 -6.15 -17.08
CA ILE A 124 -18.90 -6.74 -17.23
C ILE A 124 -19.11 -7.83 -16.18
N TRP A 125 -18.13 -8.71 -16.00
CA TRP A 125 -18.23 -9.76 -15.00
C TRP A 125 -18.33 -9.18 -13.59
N SER A 126 -17.46 -8.23 -13.22
CA SER A 126 -17.51 -7.57 -11.91
C SER A 126 -18.84 -6.87 -11.62
N ARG A 127 -19.43 -6.25 -12.64
CA ARG A 127 -20.76 -5.61 -12.54
C ARG A 127 -21.86 -6.63 -12.24
N ASP A 128 -21.80 -7.79 -12.90
CA ASP A 128 -22.84 -8.81 -12.84
C ASP A 128 -22.68 -9.74 -11.61
N HIS A 129 -21.48 -9.78 -11.02
CA HIS A 129 -21.14 -10.61 -9.85
C HIS A 129 -20.49 -9.82 -8.69
N PRO A 130 -21.12 -8.75 -8.18
CA PRO A 130 -20.55 -7.94 -7.10
C PRO A 130 -20.36 -8.70 -5.78
N GLU A 131 -21.09 -9.80 -5.58
CA GLU A 131 -20.96 -10.69 -4.42
C GLU A 131 -19.67 -11.50 -4.41
N ALA A 132 -19.03 -11.71 -5.56
CA ALA A 132 -17.85 -12.52 -5.69
C ALA A 132 -16.54 -11.76 -5.40
N LEU A 133 -16.61 -10.44 -5.29
CA LEU A 133 -15.45 -9.58 -4.97
C LEU A 133 -15.33 -9.41 -3.45
N ASP A 134 -14.16 -9.74 -2.90
CA ASP A 134 -13.88 -9.57 -1.47
C ASP A 134 -13.37 -8.15 -1.19
N ILE A 135 -14.30 -7.20 -1.20
CA ILE A 135 -14.01 -5.77 -1.05
C ILE A 135 -14.13 -5.27 0.39
N PHE A 136 -14.77 -6.03 1.27
CA PHE A 136 -15.18 -5.54 2.58
C PHE A 136 -14.38 -6.20 3.69
N ILE A 137 -13.49 -5.42 4.30
CA ILE A 137 -12.78 -5.86 5.49
C ILE A 137 -13.43 -5.26 6.72
N GLU A 138 -13.98 -6.11 7.59
CA GLU A 138 -14.61 -5.70 8.84
C GLU A 138 -13.60 -5.07 9.81
N GLY A 139 -14.02 -3.98 10.46
CA GLY A 139 -13.27 -3.33 11.54
C GLY A 139 -12.50 -2.06 11.15
N ARG A 140 -12.45 -1.12 12.09
CA ARG A 140 -11.78 0.19 11.91
C ARG A 140 -10.28 0.06 11.62
N GLN A 141 -9.63 -0.97 12.18
CA GLN A 141 -8.19 -1.23 11.99
C GLN A 141 -7.88 -1.73 10.57
N ALA A 142 -8.75 -2.56 9.98
CA ALA A 142 -8.58 -3.05 8.62
C ALA A 142 -8.79 -1.95 7.57
N LYS A 143 -9.74 -1.03 7.79
CA LYS A 143 -9.92 0.16 6.93
C LYS A 143 -8.70 1.06 6.88
N ASN A 144 -7.94 1.15 7.98
CA ASN A 144 -6.66 1.86 7.99
C ASN A 144 -5.61 1.22 7.07
N GLY A 145 -5.76 -0.07 6.73
CA GLY A 145 -4.91 -0.79 5.79
C GLY A 145 -4.90 -0.20 4.38
N HIS A 146 -6.00 0.43 3.96
CA HIS A 146 -6.07 1.11 2.65
C HIS A 146 -5.44 2.51 2.67
N MET A 147 -5.09 3.05 3.84
CA MET A 147 -4.60 4.42 3.96
C MET A 147 -3.16 4.55 3.44
N PRO A 148 -2.80 5.68 2.79
CA PRO A 148 -1.46 5.91 2.25
C PRO A 148 -0.33 5.69 3.26
N ASN A 149 -0.54 6.07 4.53
CA ASN A 149 0.46 5.92 5.57
C ASN A 149 0.80 4.46 5.86
N MET A 150 -0.20 3.58 5.75
CA MET A 150 -0.02 2.15 6.02
C MET A 150 0.73 1.48 4.88
N VAL A 151 0.37 1.81 3.63
CA VAL A 151 1.13 1.37 2.45
C VAL A 151 2.56 1.89 2.48
N ALA A 152 2.76 3.14 2.89
CA ALA A 152 4.09 3.71 3.06
C ALA A 152 4.90 2.95 4.11
N PHE A 153 4.27 2.51 5.21
CA PHE A 153 4.94 1.78 6.27
C PHE A 153 5.49 0.42 5.82
N ALA A 154 4.73 -0.37 5.05
CA ALA A 154 5.25 -1.61 4.46
C ALA A 154 6.50 -1.37 3.60
N ASN A 155 6.48 -0.32 2.77
CA ASN A 155 7.66 0.07 1.98
C ASN A 155 8.85 0.48 2.88
N LEU A 156 8.59 1.13 4.03
CA LEU A 156 9.65 1.47 5.00
C LEU A 156 10.26 0.20 5.61
N LEU A 157 9.47 -0.82 5.93
CA LEU A 157 9.97 -2.10 6.43
C LEU A 157 10.86 -2.79 5.39
N ASP A 158 10.48 -2.76 4.12
CA ASP A 158 11.33 -3.25 3.01
C ASP A 158 12.66 -2.48 2.92
N GLY A 159 12.63 -1.15 3.03
CA GLY A 159 13.82 -0.32 3.03
C GLY A 159 14.77 -0.63 4.19
N LEU A 160 14.21 -0.81 5.39
CA LEU A 160 14.94 -1.20 6.59
C LEU A 160 15.55 -2.60 6.48
N GLU A 161 14.79 -3.56 5.96
CA GLU A 161 15.28 -4.90 5.66
C GLU A 161 16.44 -4.85 4.64
N GLY A 162 16.31 -4.02 3.61
CA GLY A 162 17.38 -3.77 2.63
C GLY A 162 18.66 -3.19 3.26
N PHE A 163 18.56 -2.33 4.28
CA PHE A 163 19.73 -1.89 5.05
C PHE A 163 20.32 -3.02 5.90
N SER A 164 19.47 -3.74 6.63
CA SER A 164 19.86 -4.89 7.47
C SER A 164 20.70 -5.90 6.68
N LYS A 165 20.20 -6.32 5.50
CA LYS A 165 20.90 -7.26 4.60
C LYS A 165 22.21 -6.70 4.06
N ARG A 166 22.20 -5.45 3.55
CA ARG A 166 23.41 -4.82 2.98
C ARG A 166 24.54 -4.69 4.01
N TRP A 167 24.20 -4.42 5.26
CA TRP A 167 25.17 -4.29 6.34
C TRP A 167 25.47 -5.57 7.08
N ARG A 168 24.74 -6.66 6.79
CA ARG A 168 24.81 -7.92 7.53
C ARG A 168 24.62 -7.69 9.03
N ARG A 169 23.69 -6.79 9.38
CA ARG A 169 23.41 -6.39 10.76
C ARG A 169 21.91 -6.47 11.01
N PRO A 170 21.44 -7.32 11.94
CA PRO A 170 20.02 -7.44 12.20
C PRO A 170 19.46 -6.14 12.76
N LEU A 171 18.28 -5.76 12.28
CA LEU A 171 17.55 -4.63 12.83
C LEU A 171 17.05 -5.00 14.24
N ARG A 172 17.44 -4.22 15.25
CA ARG A 172 17.05 -4.49 16.65
C ARG A 172 15.77 -3.78 17.07
N LYS A 173 15.59 -2.53 16.65
CA LYS A 173 14.54 -1.66 17.16
C LYS A 173 14.12 -0.64 16.11
N ILE A 174 12.83 -0.43 15.99
CA ILE A 174 12.19 0.63 15.22
C ILE A 174 11.52 1.56 16.24
N VAL A 175 11.87 2.85 16.19
CA VAL A 175 11.24 3.87 17.01
C VAL A 175 10.43 4.78 16.09
N HIS A 176 9.12 4.84 16.32
CA HIS A 176 8.21 5.69 15.56
C HIS A 176 7.75 6.86 16.43
N ASP A 177 7.75 8.07 15.86
CA ASP A 177 7.25 9.26 16.55
C ASP A 177 5.72 9.19 16.71
N ARG A 178 5.18 9.77 17.77
CA ARG A 178 3.78 9.54 18.14
C ARG A 178 2.81 10.17 17.14
N GLN A 179 2.16 9.32 16.35
CA GLN A 179 0.92 9.64 15.64
C GLN A 179 -0.21 8.76 16.20
N SER A 180 -1.00 9.33 17.11
CA SER A 180 -1.97 8.60 17.94
C SER A 180 -3.04 7.80 17.16
N GLN A 181 -3.30 8.15 15.90
CA GLN A 181 -4.36 7.53 15.10
C GLN A 181 -3.94 6.24 14.37
N PHE A 182 -2.63 5.97 14.22
CA PHE A 182 -2.13 4.79 13.47
C PHE A 182 -1.25 3.85 14.29
N GLU A 183 -0.92 4.19 15.53
CA GLU A 183 -0.01 3.42 16.40
C GLU A 183 -0.37 1.94 16.49
N GLY A 184 -1.64 1.60 16.77
CA GLY A 184 -2.09 0.21 16.86
C GLY A 184 -1.93 -0.55 15.54
N SER A 185 -2.35 0.05 14.43
CA SER A 185 -2.26 -0.58 13.11
C SER A 185 -0.80 -0.77 12.66
N LEU A 186 0.11 0.18 12.95
CA LEU A 186 1.53 0.07 12.62
C LEU A 186 2.21 -1.04 13.43
N ALA A 187 1.90 -1.15 14.72
CA ALA A 187 2.42 -2.22 15.57
C ALA A 187 1.93 -3.60 15.10
N GLU A 188 0.67 -3.71 14.71
CA GLU A 188 0.10 -4.93 14.13
C GLU A 188 0.78 -5.32 12.82
N TRP A 189 0.99 -4.35 11.91
CA TRP A 189 1.70 -4.59 10.65
C TRP A 189 3.15 -5.00 10.88
N HIS A 190 3.87 -4.32 11.78
CA HIS A 190 5.21 -4.74 12.17
C HIS A 190 5.22 -6.18 12.68
N LYS A 191 4.28 -6.54 13.55
CA LYS A 191 4.14 -7.91 14.07
C LYS A 191 3.86 -8.91 12.94
N MET A 192 2.98 -8.57 12.00
CA MET A 192 2.64 -9.42 10.86
C MET A 192 3.86 -9.67 9.97
N PHE A 193 4.57 -8.62 9.56
CA PHE A 193 5.75 -8.75 8.71
C PHE A 193 6.95 -9.40 9.41
N SER A 194 7.19 -9.09 10.70
CA SER A 194 8.34 -9.65 11.44
C SER A 194 8.18 -11.12 11.79
N ASN A 195 6.94 -11.62 11.92
CA ASN A 195 6.63 -13.02 12.21
C ASN A 195 6.16 -13.83 11.00
N ALA A 196 6.09 -13.23 9.81
CA ALA A 196 5.76 -13.96 8.58
C ALA A 196 6.83 -15.03 8.30
N SER A 197 6.48 -16.02 7.46
CA SER A 197 7.41 -17.03 6.99
C SER A 197 8.55 -16.40 6.18
N ASP A 198 9.77 -16.89 6.42
CA ASP A 198 10.96 -16.56 5.62
C ASP A 198 11.05 -17.39 4.33
N GLU A 199 10.13 -18.33 4.13
CA GLU A 199 10.04 -19.17 2.94
C GLU A 199 9.90 -18.32 1.66
N PRO A 200 10.80 -18.50 0.68
CA PRO A 200 10.70 -17.80 -0.59
C PRO A 200 9.48 -18.27 -1.40
N ILE A 201 8.66 -17.32 -1.81
CA ILE A 201 7.57 -17.55 -2.74
C ILE A 201 8.07 -17.20 -4.13
N HIS A 202 8.12 -18.20 -5.00
CA HIS A 202 8.52 -18.03 -6.39
C HIS A 202 7.32 -17.67 -7.26
N ARG A 203 7.39 -16.51 -7.90
CA ARG A 203 6.40 -16.04 -8.88
C ARG A 203 7.10 -15.86 -10.24
N PRO A 204 6.35 -15.85 -11.35
CA PRO A 204 6.94 -15.57 -12.65
C PRO A 204 7.69 -14.23 -12.65
N GLY A 205 9.03 -14.27 -12.76
CA GLY A 205 9.89 -13.10 -12.83
C GLY A 205 10.27 -12.44 -11.50
N GLU A 206 9.79 -12.94 -10.35
CA GLU A 206 10.19 -12.40 -9.04
C GLU A 206 10.16 -13.46 -7.93
N THR A 207 11.02 -13.31 -6.93
CA THR A 207 10.97 -14.09 -5.69
C THR A 207 10.66 -13.14 -4.54
N ILE A 208 9.59 -13.43 -3.80
CA ILE A 208 9.13 -12.61 -2.69
C ILE A 208 9.33 -13.38 -1.40
N VAL A 209 9.90 -12.71 -0.40
CA VAL A 209 9.90 -13.19 0.99
C VAL A 209 9.08 -12.19 1.79
N PHE A 210 8.02 -12.67 2.46
CA PHE A 210 7.13 -11.81 3.23
C PHE A 210 7.73 -11.38 4.56
N GLN A 211 8.58 -12.21 5.18
CA GLN A 211 9.25 -11.81 6.40
C GLN A 211 10.13 -10.57 6.18
N LYS A 212 9.93 -9.54 7.01
CA LYS A 212 10.75 -8.32 7.06
C LYS A 212 11.13 -8.02 8.48
N VAL A 213 12.33 -7.51 8.70
CA VAL A 213 12.81 -6.99 9.98
C VAL A 213 12.63 -7.97 11.14
N ALA A 214 12.89 -9.26 10.88
CA ALA A 214 12.72 -10.35 11.83
C ALA A 214 13.48 -10.09 13.14
N GLY A 215 12.82 -10.37 14.27
CA GLY A 215 13.40 -10.18 15.61
C GLY A 215 13.56 -8.72 16.07
N SER A 216 13.12 -7.74 15.28
CA SER A 216 13.12 -6.34 15.71
C SER A 216 11.95 -6.03 16.66
N THR A 217 12.12 -5.04 17.54
CA THR A 217 11.01 -4.47 18.33
C THR A 217 10.48 -3.18 17.69
N PHE A 218 9.20 -2.88 17.92
CA PHE A 218 8.56 -1.64 17.49
C PHE A 218 8.07 -0.85 18.71
N GLU A 219 8.56 0.38 18.85
CA GLU A 219 8.23 1.27 19.96
C GLU A 219 7.70 2.60 19.43
N VAL A 220 6.57 3.05 19.95
CA VAL A 220 6.10 4.43 19.72
C VAL A 220 6.58 5.29 20.88
N SER A 221 7.33 6.34 20.55
CA SER A 221 7.87 7.26 21.55
C SER A 221 7.38 8.67 21.27
N ALA A 222 6.84 9.34 22.29
CA ALA A 222 6.69 10.78 22.26
C ALA A 222 8.06 11.39 22.58
N VAL A 223 8.81 11.78 21.56
CA VAL A 223 10.04 12.55 21.78
C VAL A 223 9.64 13.97 22.20
N GLY A 224 9.34 14.14 23.49
CA GLY A 224 8.87 15.41 24.05
C GLY A 224 8.82 15.53 25.58
N ARG A 225 9.09 14.47 26.36
CA ARG A 225 9.36 14.62 27.80
C ARG A 225 10.74 14.08 28.12
N GLN A 226 11.65 15.01 28.40
CA GLN A 226 12.87 14.74 29.15
C GLN A 226 12.54 13.79 30.30
N ARG A 227 13.31 12.70 30.42
CA ARG A 227 13.47 11.98 31.67
C ARG A 227 13.90 13.01 32.72
N ARG A 228 12.97 13.53 33.51
CA ARG A 228 13.34 14.23 34.75
C ARG A 228 13.89 13.15 35.67
N ASN A 229 15.16 13.30 35.99
CA ASN A 229 15.88 12.52 36.99
C ASN A 229 15.02 12.28 38.22
N SER A 230 14.76 11.02 38.51
CA SER A 230 14.53 10.55 39.88
C SER A 230 15.91 10.16 40.43
N ASP A 231 16.62 11.15 40.97
CA ASP A 231 17.73 10.97 41.91
C ASP A 231 17.75 12.20 42.81
N ARG A 232 16.96 12.13 43.88
CA ARG A 232 17.21 12.74 45.18
C ARG A 232 16.54 11.88 46.24
#